data_AF-A0A6A0R1H4-F1
#
_entry.id   AF-A0A6A0R1H4-F1
#
_cell.length_a   1.000
_cell.length_b   1.000
_cell.length_c   1.000
_cell.angle_alpha   90.00
_cell.angle_beta   90.00
_cell.angle_gamma   90.00
#
_symmetry.space_group_name_H-M   'P 1'
#
loop_
_entity.id
_entity.type
_entity.pdbx_description
1 polymer ?
#
loop_
_entity_poly.entity_id
_entity_poly.type
_entity_poly.pdbx_seq_one_letter_code
_entity_poly.pdbx_strand_id
1 'polypeptide(L)'
;MTISERIRLSRQQKNISQKDLAELADVNLKSLSRYELGTSIPPADVIKKLADALKVSTDTLLSDDKVDIQDMDLLKKFEVIQNMTGETKQTVIHLIDLAIRDFKAKQAYAS
;
A
#
# COMPACT_ATOMS: atom_id res chain seq x y z
N MET A 1 6.55 4.98 -0.31
CA MET A 1 7.16 4.20 0.77
C MET A 1 8.21 3.29 0.17
N THR A 2 9.27 2.97 0.91
CA THR A 2 10.19 1.90 0.53
C THR A 2 9.61 0.53 0.91
N ILE A 3 10.14 -0.55 0.34
CA ILE A 3 9.81 -1.92 0.78
C ILE A 3 10.04 -2.13 2.29
N SER A 4 11.11 -1.52 2.82
CA SER A 4 11.48 -1.55 4.23
C SER A 4 10.40 -0.96 5.13
N GLU A 5 9.87 0.20 4.74
CA GLU A 5 8.77 0.88 5.42
C GLU A 5 7.48 0.05 5.33
N ARG A 6 7.19 -0.54 4.17
CA ARG A 6 6.02 -1.41 3.97
C ARG A 6 6.06 -2.63 4.89
N ILE A 7 7.17 -3.35 4.94
CA ILE A 7 7.35 -4.51 5.83
C ILE A 7 7.09 -4.10 7.28
N ARG A 8 7.71 -2.99 7.73
CA ARG A 8 7.55 -2.48 9.09
C ARG A 8 6.11 -2.08 9.40
N LEU A 9 5.45 -1.36 8.48
CA LEU A 9 4.07 -0.91 8.66
C LEU A 9 3.09 -2.08 8.70
N SER A 10 3.20 -3.02 7.77
CA SER A 10 2.38 -4.24 7.78
C SER A 10 2.59 -5.05 9.06
N ARG A 11 3.82 -5.12 9.58
CA ARG A 11 4.11 -5.76 10.87
C ARG A 11 3.43 -5.03 12.03
N GLN A 12 3.52 -3.71 12.07
CA GLN A 12 2.89 -2.89 13.11
C GLN A 12 1.37 -2.96 13.07
N GLN A 13 0.76 -2.97 11.89
CA GLN A 13 -0.69 -3.15 11.71
C GLN A 13 -1.18 -4.50 12.29
N LYS A 14 -0.31 -5.50 12.33
CA LYS A 14 -0.58 -6.80 12.93
C LYS A 14 -0.25 -6.90 14.41
N ASN A 15 0.30 -5.85 15.03
CA ASN A 15 0.72 -5.84 16.43
C ASN A 15 1.69 -6.97 16.80
N ILE A 16 2.57 -7.39 15.88
CA ILE A 16 3.58 -8.43 16.14
C ILE A 16 4.99 -7.83 16.23
N SER A 17 5.87 -8.45 17.02
CA SER A 17 7.26 -8.01 17.15
C SER A 17 8.10 -8.41 15.94
N GLN A 18 9.30 -7.83 15.80
CA GLN A 18 10.26 -8.30 14.78
C GLN A 18 10.65 -9.75 15.01
N LYS A 19 10.74 -10.20 16.26
CA LYS A 19 11.04 -11.60 16.59
C LYS A 19 9.93 -12.53 16.10
N ASP A 20 8.68 -12.15 16.34
CA ASP A 20 7.52 -12.95 15.91
C ASP A 20 7.44 -13.03 14.38
N LEU A 21 7.66 -11.90 13.69
CA LEU A 21 7.69 -11.91 12.22
C LEU A 21 8.85 -12.76 11.67
N ALA A 22 10.03 -12.71 12.30
CA ALA A 22 11.17 -13.52 11.90
C ALA A 22 10.88 -15.02 12.06
N GLU A 23 10.23 -15.42 13.15
CA GLU A 23 9.79 -16.80 13.38
C GLU A 23 8.70 -17.23 12.38
N LEU A 24 7.68 -16.39 12.15
CA LEU A 24 6.57 -16.69 11.24
C LEU A 24 7.01 -16.79 9.77
N ALA A 25 7.95 -15.94 9.35
CA ALA A 25 8.45 -15.91 7.98
C ALA A 25 9.68 -16.83 7.78
N ASP A 26 10.14 -17.56 8.80
CA ASP A 26 11.34 -18.40 8.74
C ASP A 26 12.55 -17.62 8.17
N VAL A 27 12.86 -16.48 8.82
CA VAL A 27 13.95 -15.58 8.44
C VAL A 27 14.76 -15.22 9.67
N ASN A 28 16.06 -15.00 9.50
CA ASN A 28 16.91 -14.56 10.60
C ASN A 28 16.49 -13.15 11.09
N LEU A 29 16.33 -12.98 12.41
CA LEU A 29 15.96 -11.71 13.05
C LEU A 29 16.90 -10.55 12.67
N LYS A 30 18.22 -10.79 12.55
CA LYS A 30 19.18 -9.77 12.12
C LYS A 30 18.95 -9.36 10.67
N SER A 31 18.62 -10.32 9.79
CA SER A 31 18.28 -10.04 8.39
C SER A 31 16.98 -9.24 8.30
N LEU A 32 15.95 -9.63 9.04
CA LEU A 32 14.69 -8.89 9.11
C LEU A 32 14.89 -7.45 9.60
N SER A 33 15.70 -7.25 10.64
CA SER A 33 16.04 -5.91 11.13
C SER A 33 16.71 -5.07 10.03
N ARG A 34 17.64 -5.65 9.28
CA ARG A 34 18.30 -4.96 8.15
C ARG A 34 17.33 -4.61 7.02
N TYR A 35 16.36 -5.49 6.75
CA TYR A 35 15.30 -5.24 5.77
C TYR A 35 14.39 -4.10 6.22
N GLU A 36 13.90 -4.10 7.47
CA GLU A 36 13.06 -3.01 8.00
C GLU A 36 13.81 -1.67 8.10
N LEU A 37 15.13 -1.69 8.29
CA LEU A 37 16.00 -0.51 8.28
C LEU A 37 16.38 -0.04 6.86
N GLY A 38 16.10 -0.82 5.82
CA GLY A 38 16.50 -0.52 4.44
C GLY A 38 17.98 -0.62 4.14
N THR A 39 18.78 -1.15 5.07
CA THR A 39 20.22 -1.41 4.87
C THR A 39 20.49 -2.62 3.97
N SER A 40 19.48 -3.46 3.75
CA SER A 40 19.53 -4.60 2.82
C SER A 40 18.18 -4.75 2.16
N ILE A 41 18.17 -5.21 0.91
CA ILE A 41 16.95 -5.56 0.20
C ILE A 41 16.70 -7.06 0.41
N PRO A 42 15.49 -7.48 0.82
CA PRO A 42 15.15 -8.89 0.92
C PRO A 42 15.11 -9.55 -0.46
N PRO A 43 15.70 -10.74 -0.64
CA PRO A 43 15.60 -11.49 -1.89
C PRO A 43 14.17 -11.99 -2.13
N ALA A 44 13.84 -12.34 -3.37
CA ALA A 44 12.46 -12.63 -3.79
C ALA A 44 11.77 -13.75 -2.98
N ASP A 45 12.52 -14.78 -2.60
CA ASP A 45 12.06 -15.88 -1.73
C ASP A 45 11.69 -15.38 -0.33
N VAL A 46 12.49 -14.47 0.23
CA VAL A 46 12.21 -13.83 1.52
C VAL A 46 11.03 -12.88 1.43
N ILE A 47 10.88 -12.13 0.33
CA ILE A 47 9.71 -11.25 0.14
C ILE A 47 8.43 -12.08 0.15
N LYS A 48 8.42 -13.24 -0.53
CA LYS A 48 7.27 -14.15 -0.50
C LYS A 48 6.97 -14.64 0.92
N LYS A 49 7.99 -15.14 1.64
CA LYS A 49 7.85 -15.58 3.03
C LYS A 49 7.29 -14.48 3.95
N LEU A 50 7.78 -13.25 3.78
CA LEU A 50 7.30 -12.09 4.54
C LEU A 50 5.85 -11.75 4.20
N ALA A 51 5.48 -11.78 2.91
CA ALA A 51 4.11 -11.54 2.46
C ALA A 51 3.14 -12.58 3.04
N ASP A 52 3.52 -13.86 3.01
CA ASP A 52 2.74 -14.96 3.59
C ASP A 52 2.54 -14.80 5.10
N ALA A 53 3.63 -14.52 5.85
CA ALA A 53 3.56 -14.28 7.30
C ALA A 53 2.72 -13.04 7.65
N LEU A 54 2.87 -11.98 6.86
CA LEU A 54 2.10 -10.75 6.98
C LEU A 54 0.69 -10.87 6.37
N LYS A 55 0.31 -12.02 5.80
CA LYS A 55 -0.96 -12.24 5.08
C LYS A 55 -1.34 -11.07 4.16
N VAL A 56 -0.37 -10.57 3.40
CA VAL A 56 -0.55 -9.53 2.37
C VAL A 56 -0.06 -10.07 1.03
N SER A 57 -0.40 -9.41 -0.07
CA SER A 57 0.19 -9.75 -1.37
C SER A 57 1.66 -9.31 -1.46
N THR A 58 2.46 -10.01 -2.27
CA THR A 58 3.81 -9.56 -2.65
C THR A 58 3.79 -8.16 -3.27
N ASP A 59 2.76 -7.85 -4.07
CA ASP A 59 2.53 -6.52 -4.62
C ASP A 59 2.40 -5.46 -3.53
N THR A 60 1.74 -5.76 -2.41
CA THR A 60 1.63 -4.81 -1.28
C THR A 60 3.01 -4.41 -0.72
N LEU A 61 3.99 -5.31 -0.76
CA LEU A 61 5.36 -5.03 -0.31
C LEU A 61 6.22 -4.34 -1.39
N LEU A 62 5.93 -4.64 -2.66
CA LEU A 62 6.74 -4.22 -3.82
C LEU A 62 6.23 -2.95 -4.51
N SER A 63 4.92 -2.67 -4.49
CA SER A 63 4.26 -1.62 -5.27
C SER A 63 4.83 -0.25 -4.97
N ASP A 64 5.33 0.47 -5.97
CA ASP A 64 5.88 1.82 -5.82
C ASP A 64 4.84 2.92 -5.58
N ASP A 65 3.57 2.54 -5.44
CA ASP A 65 2.45 3.46 -5.31
C ASP A 65 2.50 4.21 -3.97
N LYS A 66 3.22 5.33 -3.97
CA LYS A 66 2.93 6.45 -3.07
C LYS A 66 1.56 7.00 -3.45
N VAL A 67 0.51 6.43 -2.88
CA VAL A 67 -0.77 7.14 -2.75
C VAL A 67 -0.61 8.07 -1.54
N ASP A 68 0.09 9.19 -1.75
CA ASP A 68 0.19 10.25 -0.73
C ASP A 68 -1.02 11.17 -0.90
N ILE A 69 -2.19 10.74 -0.41
CA ILE A 69 -3.36 11.61 -0.32
C ILE A 69 -3.12 12.56 0.86
N GLN A 70 -2.57 13.74 0.56
CA GLN A 70 -2.30 14.78 1.56
C GLN A 70 -3.59 15.48 2.02
N ASP A 71 -4.65 15.39 1.22
CA ASP A 71 -5.95 16.01 1.51
C ASP A 71 -6.82 15.07 2.37
N MET A 72 -6.96 15.43 3.65
CA MET A 72 -7.75 14.68 4.63
C MET A 72 -9.25 14.67 4.33
N ASP A 73 -9.77 15.68 3.64
CA ASP A 73 -11.18 15.73 3.26
C ASP A 73 -11.45 14.83 2.04
N LEU A 74 -10.49 14.75 1.12
CA LEU A 74 -10.52 13.78 0.04
C LEU A 74 -10.51 12.33 0.57
N LEU A 75 -9.66 12.05 1.57
CA LEU A 75 -9.58 10.73 2.20
C LEU A 75 -10.92 10.33 2.84
N LYS A 76 -11.54 11.22 3.64
CA LYS A 76 -12.86 10.96 4.24
C LYS A 76 -13.94 10.69 3.19
N LYS A 77 -13.92 11.40 2.06
CA LYS A 77 -14.86 11.17 0.96
C LYS A 77 -14.65 9.77 0.35
N PHE A 78 -13.40 9.34 0.18
CA PHE A 78 -13.08 8.00 -0.29
C PHE A 78 -13.57 6.90 0.66
N GLU A 79 -13.42 7.08 1.98
CA GLU A 79 -13.93 6.12 2.97
C GLU A 79 -15.45 5.94 2.86
N VAL A 80 -16.20 7.04 2.63
CA VAL A 80 -17.65 6.96 2.40
C VAL A 80 -17.95 6.20 1.10
N ILE A 81 -17.28 6.53 -0.01
CA ILE A 81 -17.48 5.89 -1.31
C ILE A 81 -17.14 4.39 -1.25
N GLN A 82 -16.12 4.01 -0.51
CA GLN A 82 -15.74 2.61 -0.33
C GLN A 82 -16.88 1.80 0.28
N ASN A 83 -17.55 2.35 1.28
CA ASN A 83 -18.68 1.72 1.98
C ASN A 83 -20.02 1.82 1.22
N MET A 84 -20.10 2.59 0.13
CA MET A 84 -21.28 2.61 -0.74
C MET A 84 -21.42 1.28 -1.50
N THR A 85 -22.67 0.93 -1.84
CA THR A 85 -23.01 -0.24 -2.67
C THR A 85 -24.07 0.12 -3.70
N GLY A 86 -24.24 -0.73 -4.71
CA GLY A 86 -25.27 -0.57 -5.73
C GLY A 86 -25.00 0.54 -6.76
N GLU A 87 -26.07 1.00 -7.39
CA GLU A 87 -26.05 1.94 -8.52
C GLU A 87 -25.43 3.31 -8.16
N THR A 88 -25.69 3.81 -6.95
CA THR A 88 -25.16 5.10 -6.48
C THR A 88 -23.63 5.15 -6.50
N LYS A 89 -22.96 4.05 -6.11
CA LYS A 89 -21.49 3.96 -6.18
C LYS A 89 -20.97 4.04 -7.61
N GLN A 90 -21.64 3.36 -8.54
CA GLN A 90 -21.26 3.37 -9.95
C GLN A 90 -21.39 4.77 -10.55
N THR A 91 -22.47 5.48 -10.23
CA THR A 91 -22.67 6.87 -10.66
C THR A 91 -21.57 7.79 -10.14
N VAL A 92 -21.21 7.66 -8.85
CA VAL A 92 -20.14 8.48 -8.25
C VAL A 92 -18.79 8.21 -8.93
N ILE A 93 -18.44 6.94 -9.16
CA ILE A 93 -17.19 6.57 -9.85
C ILE A 93 -17.19 7.16 -11.27
N HIS A 94 -18.30 7.04 -12.00
CA HIS A 94 -18.41 7.58 -13.35
C HIS A 94 -18.22 9.10 -13.41
N LEU A 95 -18.78 9.84 -12.45
CA LEU A 95 -18.58 11.29 -12.36
C LEU A 95 -17.13 11.67 -12.06
N ILE A 96 -16.44 10.91 -11.20
CA ILE A 96 -15.03 11.12 -10.89
C ILE A 96 -14.18 10.89 -12.15
N ASP A 97 -14.43 9.81 -12.90
CA ASP A 97 -13.73 9.51 -14.15
C ASP A 97 -13.92 10.62 -15.20
N LEU A 98 -15.14 11.14 -15.30
CA LEU A 98 -15.46 12.24 -16.20
C LEU A 98 -14.69 13.52 -15.82
N ALA A 99 -14.67 13.87 -14.53
CA ALA A 99 -13.95 15.05 -14.04
C ALA A 99 -12.43 14.93 -14.25
N ILE A 100 -11.86 13.74 -14.01
CA ILE A 100 -10.43 13.46 -14.25
C ILE A 100 -10.11 13.60 -15.74
N ARG A 101 -10.97 13.08 -16.63
CA ARG A 101 -10.78 13.19 -18.08
C ARG A 101 -10.81 14.64 -18.56
N ASP A 102 -11.79 15.43 -18.11
CA ASP A 102 -11.90 16.84 -18.45
C ASP A 102 -10.68 17.64 -17.97
N PHE A 103 -10.21 17.39 -16.75
CA PHE A 103 -9.02 18.03 -16.20
C PHE A 103 -7.76 17.72 -17.02
N LYS A 104 -7.53 16.45 -17.36
CA LYS A 104 -6.40 16.03 -18.21
C LYS A 104 -6.48 16.63 -19.61
N ALA A 105 -7.67 16.67 -20.21
CA ALA A 105 -7.88 17.28 -21.52
C ALA A 105 -7.54 18.78 -21.48
N LYS A 106 -8.03 19.52 -20.47
CA LYS A 106 -7.71 20.95 -20.30
C LYS A 106 -6.22 21.23 -20.15
N GLN A 107 -5.47 20.37 -19.43
CA GLN A 107 -4.01 20.51 -19.36
C GLN A 107 -3.31 20.28 -20.71
N ALA A 108 -3.78 19.30 -21.48
CA ALA A 108 -3.21 18.97 -22.79
C ALA A 108 -3.45 20.06 -23.85
N TYR A 109 -4.57 20.79 -23.77
CA TYR A 109 -4.87 21.92 -24.67
C TYR A 109 -4.29 23.27 -24.20
N ALA A 110 -3.79 23.35 -22.96
CA ALA A 110 -3.13 24.53 -22.41
C ALA A 110 -1.61 24.54 -22.62
N SER A 111 -1.06 23.51 -23.31
CA SER A 111 0.34 23.39 -23.74
C SER A 111 0.42 23.57 -25.26
#